data_AF-A0A257WV66-F1
#
_entry.id   AF-A0A257WV66-F1
#
_cell.length_a   1.000
_cell.length_b   1.000
_cell.length_c   1.000
_cell.angle_alpha   90.00
_cell.angle_beta   90.00
_cell.angle_gamma   90.00
#
_symmetry.space_group_name_H-M   'P 1'
#
loop_
_entity.id
_entity.type
_entity.pdbx_description
1 polymer ?
#
loop_
_entity_poly.entity_id
_entity_poly.type
_entity_poly.pdbx_seq_one_letter_code
_entity_poly.pdbx_strand_id
1 'polypeptide(L)'
;MQSTLAVAALFPIGRFPGKSRWHETDLFLSKGSPFLPSVPVRHAVTFSLLAVCSSASAAAADGVAFFENKVRPLLVKHCYECHSQEAGKRKGGLLLDRKEGWQIGGDAGPALIPGAPAGSLLMHSVNYEDEKLQMPPKSRLKPEEVRVFEQWIAMGAPDPRTAALAEVVKKKTIDFAAARQGWAFRPLTKEPLPAVKQKDWPRKELDTFILAELEAKNLTPATDADPRTLMRRLSYDLTGLPPAAFDLAGTPDLPGYIEKLLNSPQFGEKWGRYWLDLARYADSNGGDRNYTFYQAWRYRNYVIDAFNRDQSYYEFIREQLAGDLMAAGNIEQRRRQMIATTFLALGPKMLTERDKEKLHLDTADEQIDTIGRAFLGLTIGCARCHDHKFDPFSQQDYYALAGFFRSTEVVMGTRNGCVNVASWVEQALPQPEPAMTELATKVERLELVMRLKVERDFMAKVGGKMSLKNLPLAGVICDESDAELVGDWKQS
;
A
#
# COMPACT_ATOMS: atom_id res chain seq x y z
N MET A 1 -36.22 -35.88 12.38
CA MET A 1 -36.18 -34.80 13.39
C MET A 1 -35.48 -33.60 12.77
N GLN A 2 -35.97 -32.38 12.99
CA GLN A 2 -35.27 -31.15 12.60
C GLN A 2 -34.51 -30.61 13.81
N SER A 3 -33.31 -30.06 13.60
CA SER A 3 -32.55 -29.33 14.62
C SER A 3 -31.91 -28.10 13.98
N THR A 4 -32.61 -26.98 14.04
CA THR A 4 -32.22 -25.71 13.43
C THR A 4 -31.08 -25.05 14.23
N LEU A 5 -29.96 -24.73 13.57
CA LEU A 5 -28.88 -23.96 14.17
C LEU A 5 -29.16 -22.47 13.99
N ALA A 6 -29.36 -21.76 15.10
CA ALA A 6 -29.64 -20.32 15.11
C ALA A 6 -28.36 -19.48 15.05
N VAL A 7 -28.32 -18.50 14.14
CA VAL A 7 -27.24 -17.51 14.06
C VAL A 7 -27.60 -16.31 14.94
N ALA A 8 -26.86 -16.10 16.03
CA ALA A 8 -27.02 -14.95 16.91
C ALA A 8 -25.96 -13.89 16.61
N ALA A 9 -26.36 -12.77 16.00
CA ALA A 9 -25.50 -11.61 15.77
C ALA A 9 -25.76 -10.53 16.83
N LEU A 10 -24.71 -10.10 17.54
CA LEU A 10 -24.78 -9.03 18.54
C LEU A 10 -23.60 -8.06 18.40
N PHE A 11 -23.90 -6.85 17.91
CA PHE A 11 -23.09 -5.65 18.13
C PHE A 11 -23.82 -4.74 19.12
N PRO A 12 -23.09 -4.05 19.99
CA PRO A 12 -23.27 -2.59 20.03
C PRO A 12 -21.95 -1.82 20.14
N ILE A 13 -21.81 -0.76 19.34
CA ILE A 13 -20.72 0.22 19.49
C ILE A 13 -21.26 1.41 20.30
N GLY A 14 -20.80 1.53 21.55
CA GLY A 14 -21.07 2.69 22.40
C GLY A 14 -20.19 3.90 22.03
N ARG A 15 -20.76 5.11 22.03
CA ARG A 15 -20.09 6.36 21.62
C ARG A 15 -20.61 7.53 22.43
N PHE A 16 -19.77 8.19 23.24
CA PHE A 16 -20.06 9.50 23.86
C PHE A 16 -18.75 10.24 24.28
N PRO A 17 -18.77 11.52 24.74
CA PRO A 17 -17.80 12.50 24.22
C PRO A 17 -17.01 13.26 25.31
N GLY A 18 -16.11 14.16 24.88
CA GLY A 18 -15.52 15.19 25.74
C GLY A 18 -14.94 16.35 24.93
N LYS A 19 -15.22 17.59 25.36
CA LYS A 19 -14.52 18.80 24.92
C LYS A 19 -13.85 19.44 26.14
N SER A 20 -12.70 20.06 25.95
CA SER A 20 -12.23 21.14 26.83
C SER A 20 -11.50 22.21 26.01
N ARG A 21 -11.77 23.47 26.33
CA ARG A 21 -10.89 24.61 26.03
C ARG A 21 -10.07 24.88 27.27
N TRP A 22 -8.89 25.45 27.11
CA TRP A 22 -8.34 26.38 28.09
C TRP A 22 -7.84 27.65 27.40
N HIS A 23 -7.83 28.75 28.14
CA HIS A 23 -7.34 30.05 27.69
C HIS A 23 -5.87 30.19 28.07
N GLU A 24 -5.08 30.84 27.21
CA GLU A 24 -3.84 31.47 27.64
C GLU A 24 -4.11 32.95 27.97
N THR A 25 -3.59 33.37 29.11
CA THR A 25 -3.37 34.77 29.47
C THR A 25 -1.99 34.85 30.07
N ASP A 26 -1.16 35.77 29.59
CA ASP A 26 -0.18 36.39 30.49
C ASP A 26 0.23 37.79 30.02
N LEU A 27 0.72 38.57 30.97
CA LEU A 27 1.15 39.96 30.78
C LEU A 27 2.64 40.13 31.17
N PHE A 28 3.15 41.35 30.96
CA PHE A 28 4.41 41.89 31.50
C PHE A 28 5.74 41.38 30.88
N LEU A 29 6.85 42.13 30.95
CA LEU A 29 7.05 43.54 30.55
C LEU A 29 8.56 43.92 30.61
N SER A 30 8.94 44.88 29.75
CA SER A 30 9.97 45.92 29.96
C SER A 30 11.47 45.61 29.83
N LYS A 31 12.17 46.70 29.42
CA LYS A 31 13.62 47.00 29.33
C LYS A 31 14.23 46.77 27.94
N GLY A 32 14.77 47.77 27.22
CA GLY A 32 14.95 49.20 27.50
C GLY A 32 16.28 49.54 28.22
N SER A 33 17.10 50.51 27.79
CA SER A 33 16.96 51.47 26.67
C SER A 33 18.34 51.79 25.97
N PRO A 34 18.80 53.02 25.61
CA PRO A 34 19.50 53.25 24.32
C PRO A 34 20.92 53.88 24.41
N PHE A 35 21.60 54.14 23.27
CA PHE A 35 22.64 55.19 23.11
C PHE A 35 22.89 55.61 21.63
N LEU A 36 23.45 56.82 21.43
CA LEU A 36 23.81 57.56 20.17
C LEU A 36 25.04 58.47 20.46
N PRO A 37 25.72 59.21 19.53
CA PRO A 37 25.49 59.52 18.09
C PRO A 37 26.64 58.91 17.20
N SER A 38 27.27 59.45 16.12
CA SER A 38 27.39 60.75 15.38
C SER A 38 27.90 60.46 13.92
N VAL A 39 27.76 61.24 12.82
CA VAL A 39 27.85 62.70 12.46
C VAL A 39 29.32 63.19 12.28
N PRO A 40 29.73 63.93 11.20
CA PRO A 40 29.13 64.21 9.88
C PRO A 40 30.07 64.05 8.64
N VAL A 41 29.54 64.17 7.42
CA VAL A 41 30.14 64.98 6.32
C VAL A 41 29.02 65.74 5.59
N ARG A 42 29.26 67.00 5.21
CA ARG A 42 28.34 67.82 4.40
C ARG A 42 28.73 67.77 2.92
N HIS A 43 27.75 67.80 2.03
CA HIS A 43 27.77 68.63 0.81
C HIS A 43 26.35 69.09 0.51
N ALA A 44 26.18 70.30 0.00
CA ALA A 44 24.87 70.90 -0.27
C ALA A 44 24.78 71.34 -1.73
N VAL A 45 23.70 70.92 -2.41
CA VAL A 45 23.23 71.51 -3.66
C VAL A 45 21.72 71.64 -3.56
N THR A 46 21.24 72.87 -3.46
CA THR A 46 19.81 73.21 -3.54
C THR A 46 19.41 73.41 -4.99
N PHE A 47 18.44 72.64 -5.49
CA PHE A 47 17.57 73.09 -6.59
C PHE A 47 16.18 72.46 -6.48
N SER A 48 15.16 73.18 -6.95
CA SER A 48 13.75 72.91 -6.65
C SER A 48 13.15 71.74 -7.44
N LEU A 49 12.42 70.84 -6.76
CA LEU A 49 11.35 70.03 -7.40
C LEU A 49 10.25 69.52 -6.44
N LEU A 50 9.72 70.41 -5.59
CA LEU A 50 8.49 70.14 -4.83
C LEU A 50 7.27 70.27 -5.76
N ALA A 51 6.72 69.14 -6.30
CA ALA A 51 5.31 68.95 -6.70
C ALA A 51 4.97 67.64 -7.47
N VAL A 52 5.57 66.47 -7.16
CA VAL A 52 5.23 65.20 -7.87
C VAL A 52 4.78 64.03 -6.97
N CYS A 53 5.24 63.95 -5.72
CA CYS A 53 5.03 62.76 -4.88
C CYS A 53 3.60 62.53 -4.33
N SER A 54 2.67 63.49 -4.47
CA SER A 54 1.32 63.36 -3.89
C SER A 54 0.43 62.33 -4.62
N SER A 55 0.61 62.15 -5.93
CA SER A 55 -0.32 61.38 -6.78
C SER A 55 -0.35 59.88 -6.47
N ALA A 56 0.78 59.30 -6.04
CA ALA A 56 0.87 57.88 -5.70
C ALA A 56 0.14 57.54 -4.38
N SER A 57 0.11 58.48 -3.43
CA SER A 57 -0.58 58.30 -2.14
C SER A 57 -2.10 58.30 -2.30
N ALA A 58 -2.63 59.20 -3.14
CA ALA A 58 -4.06 59.27 -3.46
C ALA A 58 -4.57 57.97 -4.10
N ALA A 59 -3.92 57.50 -5.17
CA ALA A 59 -4.32 56.28 -5.86
C ALA A 59 -4.30 55.02 -4.96
N ALA A 60 -3.36 54.95 -4.01
CA ALA A 60 -3.31 53.88 -3.01
C ALA A 60 -4.47 53.97 -2.00
N ALA A 61 -4.82 55.18 -1.54
CA ALA A 61 -5.96 55.41 -0.66
C ALA A 61 -7.30 55.09 -1.35
N ASP A 62 -7.47 55.53 -2.60
CA ASP A 62 -8.66 55.23 -3.42
C ASP A 62 -8.82 53.72 -3.66
N GLY A 63 -7.72 53.01 -3.92
CA GLY A 63 -7.72 51.55 -4.06
C GLY A 63 -8.14 50.81 -2.79
N VAL A 64 -7.66 51.24 -1.62
CA VAL A 64 -8.09 50.69 -0.32
C VAL A 64 -9.56 51.04 -0.04
N ALA A 65 -10.00 52.27 -0.33
CA ALA A 65 -11.39 52.67 -0.18
C ALA A 65 -12.34 51.87 -1.10
N PHE A 66 -11.91 51.57 -2.34
CA PHE A 66 -12.66 50.69 -3.24
C PHE A 66 -12.74 49.26 -2.69
N PHE A 67 -11.64 48.72 -2.17
CA PHE A 67 -11.63 47.39 -1.56
C PHE A 67 -12.62 47.31 -0.38
N GLU A 68 -12.54 48.23 0.58
CA GLU A 68 -13.39 48.21 1.78
C GLU A 68 -14.87 48.42 1.47
N ASN A 69 -15.20 49.35 0.57
CA ASN A 69 -16.59 49.73 0.30
C ASN A 69 -17.28 48.89 -0.79
N LYS A 70 -16.53 48.19 -1.65
CA LYS A 70 -17.09 47.44 -2.79
C LYS A 70 -16.71 45.95 -2.78
N VAL A 71 -15.45 45.62 -2.52
CA VAL A 71 -14.93 44.25 -2.67
C VAL A 71 -15.16 43.40 -1.42
N ARG A 72 -14.78 43.91 -0.23
CA ARG A 72 -14.97 43.20 1.05
C ARG A 72 -16.43 42.78 1.29
N PRO A 73 -17.46 43.61 1.04
CA PRO A 73 -18.85 43.20 1.23
C PRO A 73 -19.26 42.02 0.36
N LEU A 74 -18.75 41.94 -0.88
CA LEU A 74 -19.00 40.81 -1.78
C LEU A 74 -18.27 39.55 -1.30
N LEU A 75 -17.01 39.66 -0.89
CA LEU A 75 -16.25 38.53 -0.34
C LEU A 75 -16.89 37.96 0.94
N VAL A 76 -17.36 38.82 1.85
CA VAL A 76 -18.11 38.43 3.07
C VAL A 76 -19.39 37.70 2.70
N LYS A 77 -20.20 38.28 1.81
CA LYS A 77 -21.53 37.79 1.41
C LYS A 77 -21.48 36.46 0.65
N HIS A 78 -20.50 36.29 -0.23
CA HIS A 78 -20.50 35.24 -1.26
C HIS A 78 -19.37 34.21 -1.14
N CYS A 79 -18.27 34.53 -0.43
CA CYS A 79 -17.05 33.71 -0.48
C CYS A 79 -16.61 33.17 0.90
N TYR A 80 -16.72 33.96 1.97
CA TYR A 80 -16.17 33.60 3.29
C TYR A 80 -16.82 32.36 3.90
N GLU A 81 -18.07 32.01 3.55
CA GLU A 81 -18.75 30.78 4.01
C GLU A 81 -18.03 29.49 3.59
N CYS A 82 -17.07 29.54 2.67
CA CYS A 82 -16.27 28.40 2.21
C CYS A 82 -14.74 28.64 2.10
N HIS A 83 -14.29 29.90 2.16
CA HIS A 83 -12.91 30.34 1.92
C HIS A 83 -12.42 31.36 2.97
N SER A 84 -12.62 31.07 4.26
CA SER A 84 -12.11 31.91 5.35
C SER A 84 -11.67 31.07 6.55
N GLN A 85 -10.68 31.59 7.30
CA GLN A 85 -10.24 30.99 8.56
C GLN A 85 -11.33 31.07 9.62
N GLU A 86 -12.09 32.18 9.65
CA GLU A 86 -13.16 32.42 10.61
C GLU A 86 -14.32 31.41 10.47
N ALA A 87 -14.73 31.09 9.24
CA ALA A 87 -15.73 30.05 8.99
C ALA A 87 -15.20 28.61 9.17
N GLY A 88 -13.92 28.43 9.51
CA GLY A 88 -13.26 27.12 9.65
C GLY A 88 -13.21 26.31 8.36
N LYS A 89 -13.34 26.94 7.19
CA LYS A 89 -13.52 26.29 5.88
C LYS A 89 -12.56 26.87 4.85
N ARG A 90 -11.78 25.98 4.21
CA ARG A 90 -10.78 26.29 3.20
C ARG A 90 -10.95 25.35 2.00
N LYS A 91 -12.05 25.50 1.24
CA LYS A 91 -12.30 24.67 0.05
C LYS A 91 -11.23 24.92 -1.02
N GLY A 92 -10.80 23.85 -1.70
CA GLY A 92 -9.78 23.91 -2.77
C GLY A 92 -8.48 24.57 -2.33
N GLY A 93 -8.11 24.46 -1.04
CA GLY A 93 -6.91 25.09 -0.48
C GLY A 93 -6.98 26.63 -0.41
N LEU A 94 -8.08 27.28 -0.77
CA LEU A 94 -8.14 28.74 -0.95
C LEU A 94 -8.70 29.48 0.28
N LEU A 95 -8.06 30.60 0.65
CA LEU A 95 -8.53 31.59 1.60
C LEU A 95 -8.67 32.96 0.90
N LEU A 96 -9.79 33.64 1.08
CA LEU A 96 -10.09 34.94 0.46
C LEU A 96 -10.27 36.08 1.49
N ASP A 97 -10.10 35.77 2.78
CA ASP A 97 -10.31 36.67 3.92
C ASP A 97 -9.10 37.55 4.27
N ARG A 98 -7.97 37.38 3.58
CA ARG A 98 -6.71 38.14 3.73
C ARG A 98 -5.92 38.19 2.41
N LYS A 99 -4.91 39.07 2.36
CA LYS A 99 -4.14 39.31 1.13
C LYS A 99 -3.35 38.09 0.65
N GLU A 100 -2.51 37.54 1.52
CA GLU A 100 -1.65 36.40 1.16
C GLU A 100 -2.43 35.15 0.75
N GLY A 101 -3.68 35.00 1.24
CA GLY A 101 -4.55 33.88 0.92
C GLY A 101 -4.91 33.78 -0.57
N TRP A 102 -5.16 34.91 -1.23
CA TRP A 102 -5.42 34.94 -2.67
C TRP A 102 -4.13 35.01 -3.51
N GLN A 103 -3.04 35.56 -2.96
CA GLN A 103 -1.72 35.60 -3.62
C GLN A 103 -1.08 34.21 -3.73
N ILE A 104 -1.09 33.42 -2.65
CA ILE A 104 -0.67 32.01 -2.67
C ILE A 104 -1.75 31.17 -3.39
N GLY A 105 -3.01 31.47 -3.12
CA GLY A 105 -4.15 30.81 -3.71
C GLY A 105 -4.40 29.40 -3.15
N GLY A 106 -4.91 28.53 -4.02
CA GLY A 106 -5.41 27.20 -3.66
C GLY A 106 -4.65 26.04 -4.30
N ASP A 107 -5.34 24.90 -4.39
CA ASP A 107 -4.80 23.68 -5.00
C ASP A 107 -4.45 23.91 -6.48
N ALA A 108 -5.26 24.72 -7.17
CA ALA A 108 -5.10 25.17 -8.55
C ALA A 108 -4.13 26.38 -8.74
N GLY A 109 -3.47 26.86 -7.67
CA GLY A 109 -2.57 28.02 -7.73
C GLY A 109 -3.22 29.35 -7.32
N PRO A 110 -2.57 30.50 -7.63
CA PRO A 110 -3.03 31.84 -7.25
C PRO A 110 -4.48 32.12 -7.67
N ALA A 111 -5.24 32.78 -6.80
CA ALA A 111 -6.65 33.05 -7.09
C ALA A 111 -6.85 34.18 -8.10
N LEU A 112 -5.91 35.13 -8.20
CA LEU A 112 -5.94 36.22 -9.16
C LEU A 112 -4.54 36.75 -9.46
N ILE A 113 -4.40 37.41 -10.60
CA ILE A 113 -3.18 38.06 -11.07
C ILE A 113 -3.41 39.58 -11.04
N PRO A 114 -2.76 40.35 -10.15
CA PRO A 114 -2.87 41.80 -10.09
C PRO A 114 -2.65 42.46 -11.46
N GLY A 115 -3.58 43.31 -11.89
CA GLY A 115 -3.56 43.97 -13.19
C GLY A 115 -4.11 43.16 -14.36
N ALA A 116 -4.41 41.87 -14.20
CA ALA A 116 -4.86 40.98 -15.28
C ALA A 116 -6.16 40.21 -14.95
N PRO A 117 -7.34 40.84 -15.04
CA PRO A 117 -8.63 40.19 -14.76
C PRO A 117 -8.87 38.96 -15.63
N ALA A 118 -8.61 39.05 -16.94
CA ALA A 118 -8.86 37.97 -17.90
C ALA A 118 -7.92 36.75 -17.77
N GLY A 119 -6.87 36.83 -16.95
CA GLY A 119 -6.00 35.70 -16.57
C GLY A 119 -6.15 35.28 -15.11
N SER A 120 -7.16 35.79 -14.40
CA SER A 120 -7.35 35.54 -12.98
C SER A 120 -8.37 34.42 -12.74
N LEU A 121 -7.96 33.37 -12.02
CA LEU A 121 -8.81 32.21 -11.72
C LEU A 121 -10.16 32.58 -11.08
N LEU A 122 -10.17 33.61 -10.22
CA LEU A 122 -11.37 34.19 -9.62
C LEU A 122 -12.39 34.63 -10.68
N MET A 123 -11.95 35.24 -11.78
CA MET A 123 -12.84 35.69 -12.85
C MET A 123 -13.44 34.51 -13.60
N HIS A 124 -12.63 33.54 -14.04
CA HIS A 124 -13.12 32.32 -14.68
C HIS A 124 -14.15 31.58 -13.78
N SER A 125 -13.89 31.52 -12.47
CA SER A 125 -14.79 30.92 -11.47
C SER A 125 -16.11 31.67 -11.29
N VAL A 126 -16.14 33.01 -11.23
CA VAL A 126 -17.40 33.78 -11.06
C VAL A 126 -18.16 33.97 -12.37
N ASN A 127 -17.46 33.95 -13.50
CA ASN A 127 -18.06 33.95 -14.83
C ASN A 127 -18.66 32.58 -15.20
N TYR A 128 -18.28 31.50 -14.51
CA TYR A 128 -18.69 30.11 -14.78
C TYR A 128 -18.12 29.58 -16.11
N GLU A 129 -16.87 29.92 -16.43
CA GLU A 129 -16.20 29.50 -17.66
C GLU A 129 -15.71 28.04 -17.63
N ASP A 130 -15.52 27.47 -16.44
CA ASP A 130 -15.30 26.03 -16.21
C ASP A 130 -16.41 25.47 -15.32
N GLU A 131 -17.11 24.44 -15.81
CA GLU A 131 -18.19 23.72 -15.11
C GLU A 131 -17.76 23.17 -13.74
N LYS A 132 -16.47 22.86 -13.56
CA LYS A 132 -15.92 22.26 -12.33
C LYS A 132 -15.47 23.31 -11.30
N LEU A 133 -15.40 24.58 -11.69
CA LEU A 133 -14.87 25.68 -10.85
C LEU A 133 -15.88 26.83 -10.62
N GLN A 134 -17.17 26.62 -10.91
CA GLN A 134 -18.24 27.60 -10.74
C GLN A 134 -18.41 28.05 -9.27
N MET A 135 -18.30 29.35 -9.01
CA MET A 135 -18.40 29.94 -7.66
C MET A 135 -19.19 31.26 -7.68
N PRO A 136 -20.11 31.53 -6.72
CA PRO A 136 -20.55 30.65 -5.62
C PRO A 136 -21.53 29.56 -6.08
N PRO A 137 -21.35 28.28 -5.70
CA PRO A 137 -22.04 27.14 -6.32
C PRO A 137 -23.56 27.05 -6.05
N LYS A 138 -24.12 27.94 -5.22
CA LYS A 138 -25.57 28.03 -4.95
C LYS A 138 -26.25 29.21 -5.68
N SER A 139 -25.49 30.19 -6.16
CA SER A 139 -26.02 31.46 -6.66
C SER A 139 -24.94 32.23 -7.42
N ARG A 140 -25.10 32.38 -8.74
CA ARG A 140 -24.20 33.18 -9.58
C ARG A 140 -24.23 34.65 -9.14
N LEU A 141 -23.07 35.30 -9.17
CA LEU A 141 -22.97 36.74 -8.94
C LEU A 141 -23.73 37.52 -10.01
N LYS A 142 -24.23 38.71 -9.66
CA LYS A 142 -24.83 39.60 -10.66
C LYS A 142 -23.76 40.28 -11.53
N PRO A 143 -24.06 40.71 -12.77
CA PRO A 143 -23.09 41.37 -13.65
C PRO A 143 -22.47 42.66 -13.10
N GLU A 144 -23.13 43.36 -12.16
CA GLU A 144 -22.56 44.48 -11.41
C GLU A 144 -21.62 44.03 -10.27
N GLU A 145 -21.87 42.87 -9.65
CA GLU A 145 -20.98 42.30 -8.61
C GLU A 145 -19.70 41.72 -9.24
N VAL A 146 -19.81 41.09 -10.42
CA VAL A 146 -18.65 40.62 -11.20
C VAL A 146 -17.73 41.77 -11.62
N ARG A 147 -18.30 42.87 -12.13
CA ARG A 147 -17.52 44.04 -12.57
C ARG A 147 -16.77 44.74 -11.43
N VAL A 148 -17.22 44.61 -10.18
CA VAL A 148 -16.46 45.08 -9.01
C VAL A 148 -15.16 44.27 -8.81
N PHE A 149 -15.21 42.94 -9.00
CA PHE A 149 -14.00 42.10 -8.94
C PHE A 149 -13.07 42.36 -10.14
N GLU A 150 -13.62 42.51 -11.35
CA GLU A 150 -12.86 42.87 -12.55
C GLU A 150 -12.11 44.20 -12.37
N GLN A 151 -12.81 45.26 -11.93
CA GLN A 151 -12.21 46.56 -11.66
C GLN A 151 -11.15 46.49 -10.55
N TRP A 152 -11.42 45.76 -9.46
CA TRP A 152 -10.47 45.59 -8.36
C TRP A 152 -9.16 44.92 -8.83
N ILE A 153 -9.25 43.86 -9.62
CA ILE A 153 -8.09 43.18 -10.17
C ILE A 153 -7.33 44.10 -11.13
N ALA A 154 -8.04 44.83 -12.01
CA ALA A 154 -7.43 45.79 -12.93
C ALA A 154 -6.68 46.93 -12.20
N MET A 155 -7.16 47.36 -11.02
CA MET A 155 -6.47 48.31 -10.14
C MET A 155 -5.25 47.72 -9.40
N GLY A 156 -4.82 46.49 -9.73
CA GLY A 156 -3.70 45.82 -9.06
C GLY A 156 -4.08 45.08 -7.77
N ALA A 157 -5.36 44.77 -7.59
CA ALA A 157 -5.91 44.11 -6.39
C ALA A 157 -5.45 44.75 -5.05
N PRO A 158 -5.69 46.06 -4.85
CA PRO A 158 -5.37 46.74 -3.60
C PRO A 158 -6.11 46.08 -2.42
N ASP A 159 -5.38 45.71 -1.38
CA ASP A 159 -5.91 44.96 -0.24
C ASP A 159 -5.10 45.35 1.02
N PRO A 160 -5.74 45.91 2.06
CA PRO A 160 -5.09 46.32 3.30
C PRO A 160 -4.91 45.16 4.30
N ARG A 161 -5.39 43.96 4.01
CA ARG A 161 -5.40 42.80 4.94
C ARG A 161 -4.05 42.07 4.94
N THR A 162 -2.99 42.77 5.30
CA THR A 162 -1.59 42.29 5.31
C THR A 162 -1.24 41.45 6.55
N ALA A 163 -2.22 40.78 7.14
CA ALA A 163 -1.98 39.85 8.25
C ALA A 163 -1.37 38.55 7.70
N ALA A 164 -0.13 38.29 8.07
CA ALA A 164 0.64 37.16 7.55
C ALA A 164 -0.02 35.81 7.86
N LEU A 165 0.10 34.89 6.92
CA LEU A 165 -0.26 33.49 7.12
C LEU A 165 0.82 32.77 7.93
N ALA A 166 0.38 32.02 8.94
CA ALA A 166 1.25 31.06 9.61
C ALA A 166 1.85 30.08 8.59
N GLU A 167 3.11 29.68 8.79
CA GLU A 167 3.92 28.96 7.78
C GLU A 167 3.27 27.71 7.18
N VAL A 168 2.35 27.10 7.92
CA VAL A 168 1.46 25.98 7.55
C VAL A 168 0.78 26.16 6.18
N VAL A 169 0.65 27.40 5.67
CA VAL A 169 0.01 27.68 4.37
C VAL A 169 0.98 27.70 3.17
N LYS A 170 2.31 27.72 3.38
CA LYS A 170 3.27 27.49 2.29
C LYS A 170 3.13 26.05 1.80
N LYS A 171 2.58 25.86 0.60
CA LYS A 171 2.48 24.56 -0.10
C LYS A 171 3.89 23.97 -0.20
N LYS A 172 4.19 22.89 0.54
CA LYS A 172 5.51 22.25 0.54
C LYS A 172 5.87 21.82 -0.87
N THR A 173 6.75 22.58 -1.53
CA THR A 173 7.33 22.23 -2.82
C THR A 173 8.22 21.02 -2.65
N ILE A 174 7.97 19.96 -3.41
CA ILE A 174 8.80 18.75 -3.40
C ILE A 174 10.16 19.12 -4.01
N ASP A 175 11.22 18.98 -3.23
CA ASP A 175 12.58 19.08 -3.74
C ASP A 175 12.92 17.80 -4.52
N PHE A 176 12.70 17.86 -5.84
CA PHE A 176 13.04 16.77 -6.76
C PHE A 176 14.55 16.59 -6.99
N ALA A 177 15.42 17.48 -6.49
CA ALA A 177 16.86 17.26 -6.49
C ALA A 177 17.26 16.44 -5.25
N ALA A 178 16.78 16.81 -4.06
CA ALA A 178 16.99 16.04 -2.83
C ALA A 178 16.32 14.65 -2.88
N ALA A 179 15.09 14.55 -3.41
CA ALA A 179 14.40 13.26 -3.53
C ALA A 179 15.17 12.24 -4.38
N ARG A 180 15.81 12.70 -5.48
CA ARG A 180 16.65 11.87 -6.36
C ARG A 180 17.98 11.42 -5.73
N GLN A 181 18.33 11.90 -4.53
CA GLN A 181 19.47 11.37 -3.77
C GLN A 181 19.16 10.03 -3.06
N GLY A 182 17.93 9.53 -3.19
CA GLY A 182 17.59 8.14 -2.81
C GLY A 182 17.84 7.84 -1.33
N TRP A 183 17.45 8.74 -0.43
CA TRP A 183 17.82 8.67 1.00
C TRP A 183 17.55 7.30 1.66
N ALA A 184 16.45 6.63 1.31
CA ALA A 184 16.05 5.33 1.83
C ALA A 184 16.89 4.14 1.30
N PHE A 185 17.66 4.35 0.22
CA PHE A 185 18.51 3.36 -0.43
C PHE A 185 20.00 3.53 -0.08
N ARG A 186 20.33 4.44 0.85
CA ARG A 186 21.69 4.66 1.34
C ARG A 186 21.99 3.76 2.55
N PRO A 187 23.25 3.32 2.75
CA PRO A 187 23.64 2.63 3.98
C PRO A 187 23.31 3.45 5.23
N LEU A 188 22.74 2.81 6.24
CA LEU A 188 22.41 3.45 7.52
C LEU A 188 23.69 3.79 8.30
N THR A 189 23.82 5.04 8.71
CA THR A 189 24.83 5.51 9.66
C THR A 189 24.32 5.40 11.10
N LYS A 190 25.19 5.04 12.05
CA LYS A 190 24.84 5.12 13.48
C LYS A 190 25.05 6.56 13.95
N GLU A 191 23.96 7.32 13.96
CA GLU A 191 23.94 8.67 14.51
C GLU A 191 24.23 8.70 16.02
N PRO A 192 24.83 9.78 16.54
CA PRO A 192 25.04 9.94 17.97
C PRO A 192 23.70 10.06 18.71
N LEU A 193 23.63 9.51 19.92
CA LEU A 193 22.43 9.61 20.75
C LEU A 193 22.17 11.08 21.14
N PRO A 194 20.93 11.59 21.03
CA PRO A 194 20.62 12.97 21.38
C PRO A 194 20.71 13.19 22.89
N ALA A 195 21.04 14.43 23.28
CA ALA A 195 21.08 14.81 24.69
C ALA A 195 19.66 14.96 25.25
N VAL A 196 19.37 14.24 26.33
CA VAL A 196 18.09 14.27 27.08
C VAL A 196 18.30 14.73 28.51
N LYS A 197 17.29 15.37 29.10
CA LYS A 197 17.28 15.82 30.50
C LYS A 197 17.01 14.65 31.44
N GLN A 198 16.03 13.80 31.13
CA GLN A 198 15.66 12.65 31.94
C GLN A 198 16.50 11.42 31.56
N LYS A 199 17.49 11.08 32.40
CA LYS A 199 18.45 9.99 32.10
C LYS A 199 17.94 8.59 32.45
N ASP A 200 16.98 8.48 33.35
CA ASP A 200 16.57 7.20 33.97
C ASP A 200 15.37 6.53 33.28
N TRP A 201 14.79 7.17 32.25
CA TRP A 201 13.65 6.63 31.49
C TRP A 201 14.06 5.77 30.27
N PRO A 202 15.06 6.16 29.44
CA PRO A 202 15.48 5.34 28.31
C PRO A 202 16.02 3.96 28.74
N ARG A 203 15.44 2.87 28.21
CA ARG A 203 15.89 1.49 28.46
C ARG A 203 16.78 0.97 27.33
N LYS A 204 16.66 1.55 26.13
CA LYS A 204 17.44 1.25 24.91
C LYS A 204 17.79 2.54 24.16
N GLU A 205 18.75 2.45 23.24
CA GLU A 205 19.20 3.59 22.41
C GLU A 205 18.06 4.31 21.68
N LEU A 206 17.06 3.58 21.20
CA LEU A 206 15.87 4.12 20.52
C LEU A 206 15.04 5.05 21.42
N ASP A 207 14.93 4.71 22.71
CA ASP A 207 14.11 5.44 23.67
C ASP A 207 14.66 6.86 23.89
N THR A 208 15.99 7.05 23.77
CA THR A 208 16.65 8.36 23.85
C THR A 208 16.20 9.28 22.70
N PHE A 209 16.02 8.76 21.49
CA PHE A 209 15.49 9.54 20.35
C PHE A 209 14.02 9.93 20.56
N ILE A 210 13.21 9.00 21.08
CA ILE A 210 11.80 9.25 21.41
C ILE A 210 11.69 10.32 22.51
N LEU A 211 12.50 10.21 23.57
CA LEU A 211 12.51 11.14 24.68
C LEU A 211 12.97 12.54 24.26
N ALA A 212 14.00 12.66 23.41
CA ALA A 212 14.44 13.96 22.91
C ALA A 212 13.32 14.70 22.14
N GLU A 213 12.57 13.98 21.30
CA GLU A 213 11.41 14.52 20.57
C GLU A 213 10.19 14.84 21.46
N LEU A 214 10.07 14.21 22.64
CA LEU A 214 9.08 14.54 23.67
C LEU A 214 9.51 15.80 24.45
N GLU A 215 10.75 15.82 24.98
CA GLU A 215 11.31 16.93 25.74
C GLU A 215 11.37 18.23 24.93
N ALA A 216 11.68 18.15 23.62
CA ALA A 216 11.68 19.30 22.71
C ALA A 216 10.27 19.89 22.50
N LYS A 217 9.21 19.10 22.74
CA LYS A 217 7.80 19.52 22.66
C LYS A 217 7.18 19.78 24.03
N ASN A 218 7.99 19.77 25.10
CA ASN A 218 7.57 19.86 26.49
C ASN A 218 6.54 18.78 26.90
N LEU A 219 6.62 17.61 26.27
CA LEU A 219 5.85 16.42 26.62
C LEU A 219 6.65 15.52 27.56
N THR A 220 5.95 14.87 28.49
CA THR A 220 6.51 13.81 29.35
C THR A 220 6.09 12.42 28.82
N PRO A 221 6.92 11.39 28.99
CA PRO A 221 6.49 10.01 28.73
C PRO A 221 5.26 9.60 29.54
N ALA A 222 4.43 8.72 28.97
CA ALA A 222 3.34 8.08 29.70
C ALA A 222 3.89 7.01 30.67
N THR A 223 3.14 6.73 31.74
CA THR A 223 3.44 5.61 32.65
C THR A 223 3.20 4.27 31.98
N ASP A 224 4.02 3.26 32.32
CA ASP A 224 3.78 1.87 31.91
C ASP A 224 2.34 1.42 32.29
N ALA A 225 1.70 0.66 31.40
CA ALA A 225 0.39 0.07 31.69
C ALA A 225 0.52 -1.06 32.73
N ASP A 226 -0.56 -1.34 33.46
CA ASP A 226 -0.52 -2.41 34.46
C ASP A 226 -0.19 -3.78 33.82
N PRO A 227 0.50 -4.69 34.55
CA PRO A 227 0.93 -5.95 33.97
C PRO A 227 -0.20 -6.83 33.41
N ARG A 228 -1.43 -6.77 33.96
CA ARG A 228 -2.56 -7.57 33.45
C ARG A 228 -3.11 -7.00 32.15
N THR A 229 -3.14 -5.67 32.01
CA THR A 229 -3.39 -4.99 30.72
C THR A 229 -2.31 -5.32 29.70
N LEU A 230 -1.04 -5.38 30.10
CA LEU A 230 0.05 -5.79 29.20
C LEU A 230 -0.09 -7.25 28.74
N MET A 231 -0.33 -8.20 29.66
CA MET A 231 -0.61 -9.61 29.31
C MET A 231 -1.81 -9.71 28.36
N ARG A 232 -2.90 -9.00 28.64
CA ARG A 232 -4.08 -8.98 27.75
C ARG A 232 -3.74 -8.47 26.35
N ARG A 233 -2.98 -7.38 26.22
CA ARG A 233 -2.54 -6.85 24.92
C ARG A 233 -1.67 -7.86 24.18
N LEU A 234 -0.61 -8.33 24.83
CA LEU A 234 0.32 -9.34 24.29
C LEU A 234 -0.42 -10.58 23.74
N SER A 235 -1.46 -11.09 24.42
CA SER A 235 -2.26 -12.21 23.90
C SER A 235 -2.96 -11.85 22.58
N TYR A 236 -3.69 -10.74 22.53
CA TYR A 236 -4.37 -10.32 21.29
C TYR A 236 -3.38 -9.97 20.17
N ASP A 237 -2.22 -9.40 20.50
CA ASP A 237 -1.20 -8.97 19.55
C ASP A 237 -0.43 -10.17 18.98
N LEU A 238 0.03 -11.09 19.83
CA LEU A 238 0.84 -12.26 19.43
C LEU A 238 0.00 -13.42 18.88
N THR A 239 -1.16 -13.74 19.48
CA THR A 239 -1.97 -14.91 19.07
C THR A 239 -3.36 -14.57 18.52
N GLY A 240 -3.81 -13.31 18.63
CA GLY A 240 -5.15 -12.90 18.20
C GLY A 240 -6.27 -13.29 19.18
N LEU A 241 -5.96 -14.02 20.24
CA LEU A 241 -6.92 -14.56 21.20
C LEU A 241 -6.90 -13.82 22.54
N PRO A 242 -8.01 -13.82 23.31
CA PRO A 242 -7.97 -13.37 24.70
C PRO A 242 -7.03 -14.25 25.54
N PRO A 243 -6.41 -13.70 26.59
CA PRO A 243 -5.65 -14.49 27.57
C PRO A 243 -6.59 -15.48 28.28
N ALA A 244 -6.09 -16.67 28.61
CA ALA A 244 -6.87 -17.62 29.40
C ALA A 244 -7.07 -17.12 30.83
N ALA A 245 -8.21 -17.44 31.46
CA ALA A 245 -8.53 -16.94 32.79
C ALA A 245 -7.49 -17.34 33.87
N PHE A 246 -6.83 -18.49 33.70
CA PHE A 246 -5.76 -18.94 34.60
C PHE A 246 -4.44 -18.18 34.40
N ASP A 247 -4.15 -17.68 33.19
CA ASP A 247 -2.97 -16.84 32.94
C ASP A 247 -3.08 -15.46 33.61
N LEU A 248 -4.30 -15.03 33.91
CA LEU A 248 -4.58 -13.82 34.69
C LEU A 248 -4.75 -14.08 36.19
N ALA A 249 -4.57 -15.32 36.67
CA ALA A 249 -4.55 -15.65 38.10
C ALA A 249 -3.14 -15.45 38.71
N GLY A 250 -3.07 -15.21 40.01
CA GLY A 250 -1.78 -15.03 40.72
C GLY A 250 -1.00 -13.77 40.32
N THR A 251 0.30 -13.79 40.57
CA THR A 251 1.23 -12.68 40.28
C THR A 251 1.62 -12.66 38.79
N PRO A 252 1.48 -11.52 38.08
CA PRO A 252 1.88 -11.42 36.68
C PRO A 252 3.38 -11.67 36.44
N ASP A 253 3.70 -12.67 35.62
CA ASP A 253 5.02 -12.92 35.04
C ASP A 253 4.99 -12.55 33.54
N LEU A 254 5.51 -11.37 33.19
CA LEU A 254 5.51 -10.91 31.80
C LEU A 254 6.52 -11.67 30.91
N PRO A 255 7.79 -11.88 31.32
CA PRO A 255 8.74 -12.68 30.53
C PRO A 255 8.25 -14.10 30.25
N GLY A 256 7.83 -14.86 31.26
CA GLY A 256 7.34 -16.23 31.07
C GLY A 256 6.07 -16.30 30.23
N TYR A 257 5.21 -15.27 30.32
CA TYR A 257 4.00 -15.18 29.49
C TYR A 257 4.29 -14.83 28.02
N ILE A 258 5.29 -13.96 27.74
CA ILE A 258 5.74 -13.70 26.37
C ILE A 258 6.29 -14.98 25.74
N GLU A 259 7.16 -15.69 26.46
CA GLU A 259 7.75 -16.95 25.99
C GLU A 259 6.66 -18.00 25.70
N LYS A 260 5.66 -18.13 26.59
CA LYS A 260 4.49 -18.99 26.39
C LYS A 260 3.71 -18.65 25.11
N LEU A 261 3.51 -17.35 24.83
CA LEU A 261 2.76 -16.91 23.65
C LEU A 261 3.52 -17.14 22.35
N LEU A 262 4.83 -16.86 22.31
CA LEU A 262 5.68 -17.07 21.14
C LEU A 262 5.79 -18.57 20.78
N ASN A 263 5.90 -19.45 21.77
CA ASN A 263 5.92 -20.90 21.56
C ASN A 263 4.51 -21.52 21.34
N SER A 264 3.44 -20.72 21.26
CA SER A 264 2.09 -21.23 21.01
C SER A 264 1.82 -21.38 19.50
N PRO A 265 1.14 -22.45 19.03
CA PRO A 265 0.84 -22.61 17.59
C PRO A 265 0.05 -21.44 16.99
N GLN A 266 -0.73 -20.75 17.83
CA GLN A 266 -1.54 -19.60 17.48
C GLN A 266 -0.71 -18.36 17.11
N PHE A 267 0.57 -18.30 17.50
CA PHE A 267 1.49 -17.24 17.06
C PHE A 267 1.68 -17.31 15.54
N GLY A 268 2.07 -18.47 15.01
CA GLY A 268 2.20 -18.68 13.56
C GLY A 268 0.89 -18.58 12.81
N GLU A 269 -0.25 -18.98 13.40
CA GLU A 269 -1.57 -18.76 12.81
C GLU A 269 -1.90 -17.26 12.68
N LYS A 270 -1.64 -16.47 13.73
CA LYS A 270 -1.88 -15.02 13.78
C LYS A 270 -0.97 -14.24 12.84
N TRP A 271 0.33 -14.52 12.86
CA TRP A 271 1.34 -13.80 12.08
C TRP A 271 1.41 -14.28 10.63
N GLY A 272 1.31 -15.59 10.41
CA GLY A 272 1.25 -16.17 9.08
C GLY A 272 0.12 -15.61 8.23
N ARG A 273 -1.02 -15.25 8.81
CA ARG A 273 -2.13 -14.59 8.09
C ARG A 273 -1.70 -13.30 7.39
N TYR A 274 -0.90 -12.44 8.02
CA TYR A 274 -0.42 -11.21 7.37
C TYR A 274 0.53 -11.49 6.21
N TRP A 275 1.34 -12.55 6.30
CA TRP A 275 2.18 -12.98 5.17
C TRP A 275 1.35 -13.60 4.04
N LEU A 276 0.30 -14.34 4.37
CA LEU A 276 -0.62 -14.93 3.38
C LEU A 276 -1.38 -13.86 2.60
N ASP A 277 -1.76 -12.75 3.26
CA ASP A 277 -2.30 -11.57 2.60
C ASP A 277 -1.29 -11.01 1.56
N LEU A 278 0.00 -10.87 1.91
CA LEU A 278 1.07 -10.40 1.02
C LEU A 278 1.41 -11.38 -0.12
N ALA A 279 1.37 -12.68 0.13
CA ALA A 279 1.62 -13.73 -0.86
C ALA A 279 0.48 -13.88 -1.88
N ARG A 280 -0.64 -13.16 -1.69
CA ARG A 280 -1.91 -13.31 -2.45
C ARG A 280 -2.50 -14.71 -2.28
N TYR A 281 -2.46 -15.25 -1.06
CA TYR A 281 -2.97 -16.58 -0.77
C TYR A 281 -4.50 -16.64 -0.98
N ALA A 282 -4.92 -17.60 -1.78
CA ALA A 282 -6.30 -18.03 -1.87
C ALA A 282 -6.35 -19.51 -2.23
N ASP A 283 -7.44 -20.20 -1.88
CA ASP A 283 -7.68 -21.60 -2.26
C ASP A 283 -8.05 -21.75 -3.76
N SER A 284 -8.00 -20.67 -4.55
CA SER A 284 -8.25 -20.62 -5.99
C SER A 284 -7.52 -19.44 -6.64
N ASN A 285 -7.23 -19.50 -7.95
CA ASN A 285 -6.52 -18.42 -8.65
C ASN A 285 -7.28 -17.08 -8.67
N GLY A 286 -8.58 -17.09 -8.91
CA GLY A 286 -9.30 -15.88 -9.33
C GLY A 286 -8.95 -15.44 -10.76
N GLY A 287 -9.50 -14.30 -11.20
CA GLY A 287 -9.39 -13.84 -12.59
C GLY A 287 -10.60 -14.27 -13.42
N ASP A 288 -10.37 -14.82 -14.61
CA ASP A 288 -11.40 -15.12 -15.62
C ASP A 288 -12.12 -16.48 -15.41
N ARG A 289 -11.35 -17.54 -15.13
CA ARG A 289 -11.82 -18.85 -14.69
C ARG A 289 -11.25 -19.14 -13.32
N ASN A 290 -12.12 -19.06 -12.32
CA ASN A 290 -11.75 -19.39 -10.96
C ASN A 290 -11.69 -20.93 -10.78
N TYR A 291 -10.50 -21.48 -10.68
CA TYR A 291 -10.22 -22.89 -10.40
C TYR A 291 -9.51 -23.04 -9.04
N THR A 292 -9.90 -24.07 -8.28
CA THR A 292 -9.37 -24.36 -6.95
C THR A 292 -7.92 -24.87 -6.98
N PHE A 293 -7.03 -24.21 -6.25
CA PHE A 293 -5.68 -24.70 -5.98
C PHE A 293 -5.74 -25.78 -4.88
N TYR A 294 -6.11 -27.02 -5.22
CA TYR A 294 -6.36 -28.11 -4.25
C TYR A 294 -5.22 -28.42 -3.26
N GLN A 295 -3.98 -27.99 -3.54
CA GLN A 295 -2.81 -28.18 -2.67
C GLN A 295 -2.34 -26.88 -1.95
N ALA A 296 -2.98 -25.73 -2.16
CA ALA A 296 -2.54 -24.43 -1.62
C ALA A 296 -2.40 -24.44 -0.09
N TRP A 297 -3.26 -25.18 0.62
CA TRP A 297 -3.21 -25.36 2.06
C TRP A 297 -1.82 -25.81 2.59
N ARG A 298 -1.00 -26.46 1.76
CA ARG A 298 0.38 -26.83 2.11
C ARG A 298 1.27 -25.60 2.26
N TYR A 299 1.17 -24.63 1.35
CA TYR A 299 1.88 -23.37 1.44
C TYR A 299 1.39 -22.54 2.64
N ARG A 300 0.07 -22.52 2.88
CA ARG A 300 -0.51 -21.90 4.09
C ARG A 300 0.11 -22.48 5.36
N ASN A 301 0.19 -23.80 5.47
CA ASN A 301 0.82 -24.46 6.60
C ASN A 301 2.33 -24.18 6.67
N TYR A 302 3.06 -24.22 5.55
CA TYR A 302 4.49 -23.86 5.50
C TYR A 302 4.75 -22.46 6.11
N VAL A 303 3.91 -21.47 5.79
CA VAL A 303 4.03 -20.11 6.34
C VAL A 303 3.82 -20.12 7.86
N ILE A 304 2.75 -20.77 8.35
CA ILE A 304 2.47 -20.92 9.79
C ILE A 304 3.64 -21.63 10.50
N ASP A 305 4.14 -22.72 9.91
CA ASP A 305 5.26 -23.51 10.43
C ASP A 305 6.59 -22.75 10.36
N ALA A 306 6.75 -21.77 9.46
CA ALA A 306 7.94 -20.92 9.40
C ALA A 306 7.98 -19.93 10.58
N PHE A 307 6.86 -19.28 10.88
CA PHE A 307 6.72 -18.42 12.08
C PHE A 307 6.87 -19.22 13.38
N ASN A 308 6.20 -20.38 13.49
CA ASN A 308 6.26 -21.23 14.69
C ASN A 308 7.62 -21.92 14.93
N ARG A 309 8.57 -21.84 13.99
CA ARG A 309 9.95 -22.36 14.13
C ARG A 309 11.02 -21.27 14.16
N ASP A 310 10.62 -20.00 14.24
CA ASP A 310 11.49 -18.82 14.09
C ASP A 310 12.45 -18.94 12.89
N GLN A 311 11.92 -19.37 11.74
CA GLN A 311 12.74 -19.59 10.54
C GLN A 311 13.34 -18.27 10.06
N SER A 312 14.66 -18.24 9.84
CA SER A 312 15.36 -17.02 9.48
C SER A 312 14.75 -16.36 8.24
N TYR A 313 14.52 -15.04 8.31
CA TYR A 313 13.89 -14.29 7.21
C TYR A 313 14.64 -14.46 5.88
N TYR A 314 15.97 -14.58 5.93
CA TYR A 314 16.82 -14.86 4.78
C TYR A 314 16.53 -16.21 4.11
N GLU A 315 16.39 -17.30 4.89
CA GLU A 315 16.00 -18.60 4.35
C GLU A 315 14.54 -18.59 3.88
N PHE A 316 13.64 -17.96 4.64
CA PHE A 316 12.23 -17.85 4.32
C PHE A 316 11.98 -17.14 2.97
N ILE A 317 12.74 -16.09 2.64
CA ILE A 317 12.75 -15.49 1.30
C ILE A 317 13.24 -16.50 0.26
N ARG A 318 14.42 -17.11 0.50
CA ARG A 318 15.08 -17.97 -0.49
C ARG A 318 14.28 -19.22 -0.85
N GLU A 319 13.65 -19.87 0.13
CA GLU A 319 12.80 -21.04 -0.13
C GLU A 319 11.55 -20.67 -0.95
N GLN A 320 11.05 -19.43 -0.83
CA GLN A 320 9.89 -18.95 -1.61
C GLN A 320 10.24 -18.51 -3.03
N LEU A 321 11.48 -18.08 -3.28
CA LEU A 321 11.94 -17.61 -4.60
C LEU A 321 12.65 -18.69 -5.43
N ALA A 322 13.25 -19.71 -4.80
CA ALA A 322 14.10 -20.69 -5.47
C ALA A 322 14.23 -22.03 -4.71
N GLY A 323 13.24 -22.42 -3.89
CA GLY A 323 13.32 -23.63 -3.06
C GLY A 323 13.39 -24.92 -3.90
N ASP A 324 12.69 -24.98 -5.02
CA ASP A 324 12.83 -26.03 -6.03
C ASP A 324 14.25 -26.16 -6.61
N LEU A 325 15.03 -25.07 -6.66
CA LEU A 325 16.44 -25.05 -7.05
C LEU A 325 17.41 -25.24 -5.88
N MET A 326 16.94 -25.19 -4.63
CA MET A 326 17.79 -25.34 -3.44
C MET A 326 18.14 -26.81 -3.15
N ALA A 327 19.37 -27.01 -2.68
CA ALA A 327 19.82 -28.28 -2.12
C ALA A 327 19.10 -28.58 -0.79
N ALA A 328 18.86 -29.87 -0.54
CA ALA A 328 18.23 -30.37 0.66
C ALA A 328 19.10 -31.48 1.29
N GLY A 329 19.31 -31.42 2.61
CA GLY A 329 20.01 -32.47 3.36
C GLY A 329 19.13 -33.68 3.69
N ASN A 330 17.80 -33.57 3.53
CA ASN A 330 16.85 -34.66 3.72
C ASN A 330 15.53 -34.41 2.95
N ILE A 331 14.68 -35.43 2.90
CA ILE A 331 13.42 -35.40 2.12
C ILE A 331 12.40 -34.37 2.64
N GLU A 332 12.30 -34.15 3.96
CA GLU A 332 11.35 -33.19 4.53
C GLU A 332 11.77 -31.75 4.22
N GLN A 333 13.08 -31.47 4.24
CA GLN A 333 13.61 -30.19 3.77
C GLN A 333 13.30 -29.99 2.28
N ARG A 334 13.49 -31.01 1.43
CA ARG A 334 13.16 -30.91 0.00
C ARG A 334 11.67 -30.62 -0.23
N ARG A 335 10.78 -31.29 0.52
CA ARG A 335 9.34 -31.00 0.50
C ARG A 335 9.05 -29.56 0.94
N ARG A 336 9.64 -29.10 2.04
CA ARG A 336 9.47 -27.73 2.56
C ARG A 336 9.83 -26.69 1.51
N GLN A 337 10.99 -26.84 0.88
CA GLN A 337 11.50 -25.96 -0.16
C GLN A 337 10.59 -25.94 -1.42
N MET A 338 10.16 -27.12 -1.89
CA MET A 338 9.22 -27.20 -3.02
C MET A 338 7.85 -26.59 -2.68
N ILE A 339 7.34 -26.79 -1.46
CA ILE A 339 6.09 -26.17 -0.98
C ILE A 339 6.24 -24.64 -0.90
N ALA A 340 7.36 -24.13 -0.39
CA ALA A 340 7.61 -22.70 -0.25
C ALA A 340 7.58 -21.96 -1.59
N THR A 341 8.14 -22.58 -2.65
CA THR A 341 8.20 -22.01 -4.01
C THR A 341 6.81 -21.77 -4.63
N THR A 342 5.75 -22.34 -4.07
CA THR A 342 4.34 -22.02 -4.40
C THR A 342 4.02 -20.52 -4.29
N PHE A 343 4.80 -19.73 -3.54
CA PHE A 343 4.73 -18.27 -3.53
C PHE A 343 4.71 -17.67 -4.96
N LEU A 344 5.53 -18.18 -5.88
CA LEU A 344 5.58 -17.72 -7.28
C LEU A 344 4.38 -18.19 -8.14
N ALA A 345 3.61 -19.16 -7.65
CA ALA A 345 2.47 -19.76 -8.34
C ALA A 345 1.11 -19.17 -7.92
N LEU A 346 0.99 -18.70 -6.68
CA LEU A 346 -0.19 -17.99 -6.15
C LEU A 346 -0.50 -16.69 -6.93
N GLY A 347 -1.66 -16.09 -6.66
CA GLY A 347 -2.14 -14.89 -7.34
C GLY A 347 -2.94 -15.14 -8.63
N PRO A 348 -3.70 -14.13 -9.10
CA PRO A 348 -4.63 -14.23 -10.23
C PRO A 348 -3.94 -14.53 -11.56
N LYS A 349 -4.55 -15.42 -12.36
CA LYS A 349 -4.03 -15.86 -13.66
C LYS A 349 -5.16 -16.02 -14.67
N MET A 350 -5.00 -15.40 -15.84
CA MET A 350 -5.99 -15.34 -16.91
C MET A 350 -5.98 -16.63 -17.74
N LEU A 351 -6.56 -17.70 -17.22
CA LEU A 351 -6.38 -19.06 -17.76
C LEU A 351 -7.00 -19.25 -19.15
N THR A 352 -7.95 -18.41 -19.58
CA THR A 352 -8.52 -18.47 -20.94
C THR A 352 -7.76 -17.63 -21.97
N GLU A 353 -6.67 -16.97 -21.57
CA GLU A 353 -5.79 -16.28 -22.51
C GLU A 353 -5.27 -17.26 -23.57
N ARG A 354 -5.41 -16.85 -24.83
CA ARG A 354 -5.07 -17.62 -26.02
C ARG A 354 -3.65 -17.32 -26.48
N ASP A 355 -3.20 -16.08 -26.31
CA ASP A 355 -1.81 -15.70 -26.50
C ASP A 355 -0.98 -16.19 -25.31
N LYS A 356 -0.29 -17.33 -25.49
CA LYS A 356 0.50 -17.95 -24.41
C LYS A 356 1.76 -17.16 -24.08
N GLU A 357 2.29 -16.38 -25.02
CA GLU A 357 3.41 -15.46 -24.76
C GLU A 357 2.93 -14.33 -23.84
N LYS A 358 1.78 -13.72 -24.13
CA LYS A 358 1.12 -12.76 -23.24
C LYS A 358 0.83 -13.35 -21.86
N LEU A 359 0.30 -14.58 -21.78
CA LEU A 359 0.03 -15.25 -20.49
C LEU A 359 1.30 -15.42 -19.65
N HIS A 360 2.43 -15.78 -20.26
CA HIS A 360 3.71 -15.93 -19.56
C HIS A 360 4.27 -14.56 -19.13
N LEU A 361 4.19 -13.54 -19.98
CA LEU A 361 4.66 -12.19 -19.66
C LEU A 361 3.82 -11.49 -18.58
N ASP A 362 2.50 -11.65 -18.60
CA ASP A 362 1.63 -11.13 -17.52
C ASP A 362 1.78 -11.95 -16.22
N THR A 363 2.15 -13.23 -16.29
CA THR A 363 2.54 -14.01 -15.09
C THR A 363 3.85 -13.50 -14.49
N ALA A 364 4.83 -13.14 -15.32
CA ALA A 364 6.09 -12.56 -14.85
C ALA A 364 5.91 -11.16 -14.24
N ASP A 365 5.05 -10.30 -14.81
CA ASP A 365 4.68 -9.00 -14.20
C ASP A 365 4.03 -9.17 -12.82
N GLU A 366 3.12 -10.14 -12.68
CA GLU A 366 2.41 -10.48 -11.44
C GLU A 366 3.37 -10.99 -10.34
N GLN A 367 4.44 -11.70 -10.73
CA GLN A 367 5.55 -12.08 -9.85
C GLN A 367 6.43 -10.87 -9.48
N ILE A 368 6.79 -9.99 -10.43
CA ILE A 368 7.63 -8.80 -10.17
C ILE A 368 6.93 -7.82 -9.22
N ASP A 369 5.64 -7.53 -9.44
CA ASP A 369 4.88 -6.60 -8.62
C ASP A 369 4.72 -7.12 -7.19
N THR A 370 4.42 -8.42 -7.00
CA THR A 370 4.34 -9.00 -5.66
C THR A 370 5.71 -9.06 -4.96
N ILE A 371 6.79 -9.45 -5.65
CA ILE A 371 8.14 -9.50 -5.06
C ILE A 371 8.60 -8.10 -4.63
N GLY A 372 8.36 -7.09 -5.47
CA GLY A 372 8.58 -5.69 -5.12
C GLY A 372 7.83 -5.28 -3.86
N ARG A 373 6.52 -5.54 -3.79
CA ARG A 373 5.67 -5.13 -2.65
C ARG A 373 5.97 -5.92 -1.36
N ALA A 374 6.08 -7.25 -1.44
CA ALA A 374 6.12 -8.13 -0.28
C ALA A 374 7.50 -8.19 0.39
N PHE A 375 8.59 -8.14 -0.39
CA PHE A 375 9.96 -8.23 0.16
C PHE A 375 10.67 -6.89 0.27
N LEU A 376 10.35 -5.92 -0.60
CA LEU A 376 11.07 -4.64 -0.68
C LEU A 376 10.19 -3.42 -0.29
N GLY A 377 8.86 -3.55 -0.33
CA GLY A 377 7.93 -2.44 -0.11
C GLY A 377 7.78 -1.48 -1.32
N LEU A 378 8.17 -1.92 -2.52
CA LEU A 378 8.37 -1.06 -3.70
C LEU A 378 7.44 -1.45 -4.87
N THR A 379 6.95 -0.45 -5.61
CA THR A 379 6.02 -0.65 -6.73
C THR A 379 6.73 -0.91 -8.07
N ILE A 380 7.58 -1.94 -8.13
CA ILE A 380 8.42 -2.24 -9.30
C ILE A 380 7.59 -2.45 -10.58
N GLY A 381 6.35 -2.97 -10.49
CA GLY A 381 5.44 -3.09 -11.65
C GLY A 381 5.13 -1.75 -12.35
N CYS A 382 5.26 -0.60 -11.67
CA CYS A 382 5.14 0.71 -12.33
C CYS A 382 6.28 0.99 -13.33
N ALA A 383 7.42 0.29 -13.24
CA ALA A 383 8.53 0.40 -14.19
C ALA A 383 8.26 -0.33 -15.53
N ARG A 384 7.16 -1.09 -15.65
CA ARG A 384 6.74 -1.79 -16.88
C ARG A 384 6.64 -0.86 -18.09
N CYS A 385 6.15 0.37 -17.90
CA CYS A 385 5.82 1.29 -19.01
C CYS A 385 6.76 2.50 -19.15
N HIS A 386 7.49 2.87 -18.09
CA HIS A 386 8.40 4.02 -18.03
C HIS A 386 9.30 3.87 -16.80
N ASP A 387 10.43 4.59 -16.70
CA ASP A 387 11.25 4.59 -15.47
C ASP A 387 10.42 4.97 -14.23
N HIS A 388 10.73 4.37 -13.09
CA HIS A 388 9.92 4.53 -11.88
C HIS A 388 9.94 5.98 -11.37
N LYS A 389 8.77 6.47 -10.94
CA LYS A 389 8.52 7.92 -10.80
C LYS A 389 9.34 8.63 -9.70
N PHE A 390 9.83 7.88 -8.72
CA PHE A 390 10.57 8.43 -7.56
C PHE A 390 11.62 7.46 -7.02
N ASP A 391 11.30 6.17 -6.87
CA ASP A 391 12.30 5.15 -6.52
C ASP A 391 13.26 4.86 -7.70
N PRO A 392 14.52 4.48 -7.46
CA PRO A 392 15.58 4.42 -8.47
C PRO A 392 15.57 3.11 -9.28
N PHE A 393 14.46 2.82 -9.99
CA PHE A 393 14.32 1.65 -10.85
C PHE A 393 14.00 2.09 -12.28
N SER A 394 14.83 1.69 -13.24
CA SER A 394 14.57 1.94 -14.65
C SER A 394 13.62 0.90 -15.26
N GLN A 395 13.05 1.22 -16.42
CA GLN A 395 12.36 0.24 -17.24
C GLN A 395 13.30 -0.92 -17.68
N GLN A 396 14.61 -0.66 -17.80
CA GLN A 396 15.60 -1.70 -18.09
C GLN A 396 15.77 -2.69 -16.94
N ASP A 397 15.73 -2.24 -15.68
CA ASP A 397 15.78 -3.11 -14.50
C ASP A 397 14.54 -3.99 -14.40
N TYR A 398 13.35 -3.43 -14.68
CA TYR A 398 12.10 -4.19 -14.79
C TYR A 398 12.20 -5.31 -15.84
N TYR A 399 12.67 -5.00 -17.06
CA TYR A 399 12.78 -6.02 -18.10
C TYR A 399 13.91 -7.03 -17.87
N ALA A 400 14.96 -6.66 -17.14
CA ALA A 400 15.96 -7.61 -16.65
C ALA A 400 15.34 -8.62 -15.66
N LEU A 401 14.53 -8.15 -14.71
CA LEU A 401 13.75 -9.03 -13.81
C LEU A 401 12.75 -9.89 -14.59
N ALA A 402 12.06 -9.34 -15.59
CA ALA A 402 11.16 -10.11 -16.46
C ALA A 402 11.90 -11.23 -17.23
N GLY A 403 13.17 -11.03 -17.59
CA GLY A 403 14.02 -12.07 -18.16
C GLY A 403 14.25 -13.26 -17.22
N PHE A 404 14.43 -13.01 -15.92
CA PHE A 404 14.50 -14.08 -14.91
C PHE A 404 13.14 -14.77 -14.74
N PHE A 405 12.05 -14.02 -14.51
CA PHE A 405 10.74 -14.59 -14.21
C PHE A 405 10.07 -15.31 -15.39
N ARG A 406 10.41 -14.93 -16.63
CA ARG A 406 10.09 -15.69 -17.85
C ARG A 406 10.63 -17.13 -17.82
N SER A 407 11.65 -17.41 -17.02
CA SER A 407 12.21 -18.76 -16.83
C SER A 407 11.47 -19.61 -15.78
N THR A 408 10.31 -19.15 -15.25
CA THR A 408 9.52 -19.91 -14.27
C THR A 408 8.34 -20.63 -14.92
N GLU A 409 8.30 -21.96 -14.82
CA GLU A 409 7.22 -22.79 -15.40
C GLU A 409 6.04 -22.94 -14.41
N VAL A 410 5.29 -21.85 -14.23
CA VAL A 410 4.12 -21.83 -13.33
C VAL A 410 2.84 -22.31 -14.03
N VAL A 411 2.69 -22.04 -15.32
CA VAL A 411 1.50 -22.37 -16.12
C VAL A 411 1.84 -23.24 -17.33
N MET A 412 0.93 -24.15 -17.66
CA MET A 412 0.99 -25.03 -18.82
C MET A 412 -0.23 -24.82 -19.73
N GLY A 413 -0.05 -24.93 -21.04
CA GLY A 413 -1.04 -24.49 -22.04
C GLY A 413 -2.35 -25.28 -22.11
N THR A 414 -2.54 -26.33 -21.31
CA THR A 414 -3.70 -27.24 -21.37
C THR A 414 -4.24 -27.63 -19.99
N ARG A 415 -5.56 -27.59 -19.82
CA ARG A 415 -6.31 -28.29 -18.76
C ARG A 415 -7.44 -29.09 -19.41
N ASN A 416 -7.58 -30.37 -19.03
CA ASN A 416 -8.63 -31.28 -19.52
C ASN A 416 -8.74 -31.38 -21.06
N GLY A 417 -7.61 -31.29 -21.78
CA GLY A 417 -7.56 -31.32 -23.25
C GLY A 417 -7.94 -30.01 -23.95
N CYS A 418 -8.38 -28.98 -23.22
CA CYS A 418 -8.72 -27.68 -23.78
C CYS A 418 -7.46 -26.82 -23.98
N VAL A 419 -6.91 -26.76 -25.20
CA VAL A 419 -5.75 -25.89 -25.56
C VAL A 419 -6.00 -24.39 -25.33
N ASN A 420 -7.28 -23.98 -25.29
CA ASN A 420 -7.69 -22.61 -24.98
C ASN A 420 -7.84 -22.33 -23.47
N VAL A 421 -7.44 -23.26 -22.60
CA VAL A 421 -7.51 -23.10 -21.14
C VAL A 421 -6.22 -23.64 -20.51
N ALA A 422 -5.43 -22.75 -19.92
CA ALA A 422 -4.23 -23.12 -19.18
C ALA A 422 -4.54 -23.83 -17.86
N SER A 423 -3.58 -24.61 -17.40
CA SER A 423 -3.46 -25.09 -16.01
C SER A 423 -2.26 -24.42 -15.36
N TRP A 424 -2.15 -24.50 -14.04
CA TRP A 424 -0.85 -24.44 -13.37
C TRP A 424 -0.11 -25.79 -13.51
N VAL A 425 1.21 -25.77 -13.33
CA VAL A 425 2.04 -26.98 -13.18
C VAL A 425 1.82 -27.58 -11.78
N GLU A 426 1.67 -28.91 -11.71
CA GLU A 426 1.54 -29.64 -10.43
C GLU A 426 2.70 -30.63 -10.32
N GLN A 427 3.61 -30.41 -9.35
CA GLN A 427 4.71 -31.34 -9.07
C GLN A 427 4.36 -32.25 -7.87
N ALA A 428 4.69 -33.53 -7.99
CA ALA A 428 4.58 -34.48 -6.88
C ALA A 428 5.67 -34.20 -5.83
N LEU A 429 5.28 -34.14 -4.55
CA LEU A 429 6.23 -34.06 -3.45
C LEU A 429 6.93 -35.42 -3.26
N PRO A 430 8.26 -35.47 -3.10
CA PRO A 430 9.01 -36.73 -3.01
C PRO A 430 8.54 -37.58 -1.82
N GLN A 431 8.51 -38.90 -2.00
CA GLN A 431 8.20 -39.87 -0.93
C GLN A 431 9.44 -40.71 -0.59
N PRO A 432 9.52 -41.34 0.58
CA PRO A 432 10.58 -42.29 0.86
C PRO A 432 10.39 -43.51 -0.04
N GLU A 433 11.47 -44.19 -0.44
CA GLU A 433 11.34 -45.60 -0.82
C GLU A 433 11.09 -46.41 0.46
N PRO A 434 10.03 -47.23 0.55
CA PRO A 434 9.34 -47.91 -0.56
C PRO A 434 8.03 -47.25 -1.05
N ALA A 435 7.61 -46.11 -0.48
CA ALA A 435 6.33 -45.48 -0.81
C ALA A 435 6.28 -44.85 -2.22
N MET A 436 7.41 -44.44 -2.81
CA MET A 436 7.45 -44.08 -4.24
C MET A 436 7.26 -45.32 -5.12
N THR A 437 7.94 -46.43 -4.82
CA THR A 437 7.73 -47.72 -5.52
C THR A 437 6.25 -48.16 -5.47
N GLU A 438 5.62 -48.18 -4.29
CA GLU A 438 4.18 -48.53 -4.18
C GLU A 438 3.28 -47.56 -4.97
N LEU A 439 3.56 -46.25 -4.88
CA LEU A 439 2.80 -45.23 -5.60
C LEU A 439 2.95 -45.38 -7.12
N ALA A 440 4.15 -45.69 -7.62
CA ALA A 440 4.42 -45.91 -9.04
C ALA A 440 3.59 -47.09 -9.59
N THR A 441 3.69 -48.27 -8.96
CA THR A 441 2.87 -49.44 -9.32
C THR A 441 1.37 -49.16 -9.25
N LYS A 442 0.93 -48.33 -8.29
CA LYS A 442 -0.47 -47.92 -8.14
C LYS A 442 -0.92 -46.95 -9.24
N VAL A 443 -0.07 -46.01 -9.66
CA VAL A 443 -0.34 -45.09 -10.78
C VAL A 443 -0.39 -45.88 -12.09
N GLU A 444 0.61 -46.70 -12.37
CA GLU A 444 0.66 -47.57 -13.56
C GLU A 444 -0.59 -48.46 -13.67
N ARG A 445 -1.00 -49.09 -12.57
CA ARG A 445 -2.24 -49.89 -12.52
C ARG A 445 -3.50 -49.05 -12.78
N LEU A 446 -3.56 -47.80 -12.32
CA LEU A 446 -4.70 -46.90 -12.56
C LEU A 446 -4.71 -46.41 -14.02
N GLU A 447 -3.56 -46.08 -14.60
CA GLU A 447 -3.44 -45.72 -16.01
C GLU A 447 -3.83 -46.88 -16.93
N LEU A 448 -3.41 -48.11 -16.60
CA LEU A 448 -3.82 -49.32 -17.30
C LEU A 448 -5.34 -49.53 -17.22
N VAL A 449 -5.94 -49.40 -16.04
CA VAL A 449 -7.41 -49.49 -15.86
C VAL A 449 -8.14 -48.39 -16.64
N MET A 450 -7.61 -47.17 -16.69
CA MET A 450 -8.18 -46.08 -17.50
C MET A 450 -8.06 -46.38 -19.00
N ARG A 451 -6.91 -46.87 -19.47
CA ARG A 451 -6.65 -47.25 -20.87
C ARG A 451 -7.61 -48.36 -21.32
N LEU A 452 -7.64 -49.47 -20.59
CA LEU A 452 -8.54 -50.61 -20.85
C LEU A 452 -10.01 -50.20 -20.84
N LYS A 453 -10.41 -49.25 -19.98
CA LYS A 453 -11.76 -48.68 -19.99
C LYS A 453 -12.03 -47.89 -21.27
N VAL A 454 -11.12 -47.03 -21.72
CA VAL A 454 -11.28 -46.28 -22.98
C VAL A 454 -11.33 -47.22 -24.19
N GLU A 455 -10.46 -48.22 -24.25
CA GLU A 455 -10.44 -49.24 -25.31
C GLU A 455 -11.74 -50.04 -25.37
N ARG A 456 -12.25 -50.49 -24.21
CA ARG A 456 -13.54 -51.19 -24.09
C ARG A 456 -14.72 -50.30 -24.49
N ASP A 457 -14.76 -49.05 -24.01
CA ASP A 457 -15.84 -48.10 -24.28
C ASP A 457 -15.80 -47.60 -25.75
N PHE A 458 -14.63 -47.67 -26.40
CA PHE A 458 -14.47 -47.50 -27.84
C PHE A 458 -14.96 -48.73 -28.62
N MET A 459 -14.55 -49.94 -28.24
CA MET A 459 -15.00 -51.20 -28.85
C MET A 459 -16.53 -51.35 -28.82
N ALA A 460 -17.18 -50.96 -27.72
CA ALA A 460 -18.63 -50.92 -27.61
C ALA A 460 -19.28 -49.95 -28.61
N LYS A 461 -18.66 -48.80 -28.90
CA LYS A 461 -19.15 -47.80 -29.87
C LYS A 461 -18.94 -48.20 -31.32
N VAL A 462 -17.86 -48.91 -31.63
CA VAL A 462 -17.55 -49.34 -33.01
C VAL A 462 -18.30 -50.64 -33.40
N GLY A 463 -19.09 -51.21 -32.49
CA GLY A 463 -20.07 -52.26 -32.82
C GLY A 463 -19.46 -53.58 -33.28
N GLY A 464 -18.26 -53.91 -32.81
CA GLY A 464 -17.62 -55.21 -33.02
C GLY A 464 -17.21 -55.56 -34.46
N LYS A 465 -17.27 -54.61 -35.41
CA LYS A 465 -17.00 -54.86 -36.84
C LYS A 465 -15.57 -54.55 -37.31
N MET A 466 -14.67 -54.12 -36.42
CA MET A 466 -13.24 -54.04 -36.74
C MET A 466 -12.57 -55.39 -36.49
N SER A 467 -11.80 -55.87 -37.46
CA SER A 467 -10.94 -57.04 -37.28
C SER A 467 -9.72 -56.69 -36.43
N LEU A 468 -9.15 -57.69 -35.76
CA LEU A 468 -7.99 -57.55 -34.85
C LEU A 468 -6.81 -56.76 -35.44
N LYS A 469 -6.61 -56.80 -36.76
CA LYS A 469 -5.50 -56.12 -37.46
C LYS A 469 -5.59 -54.59 -37.47
N ASN A 470 -6.75 -54.00 -37.19
CA ASN A 470 -6.95 -52.55 -37.21
C ASN A 470 -7.20 -51.97 -35.81
N LEU A 471 -7.14 -52.76 -34.76
CA LEU A 471 -7.21 -52.26 -33.39
C LEU A 471 -5.87 -51.60 -33.01
N PRO A 472 -5.87 -50.43 -32.35
CA PRO A 472 -4.67 -49.88 -31.71
C PRO A 472 -4.39 -50.65 -30.42
N LEU A 473 -3.98 -51.92 -30.54
CA LEU A 473 -3.68 -52.79 -29.40
C LEU A 473 -2.37 -52.34 -28.73
N ALA A 474 -2.49 -51.51 -27.70
CA ALA A 474 -1.44 -51.29 -26.72
C ALA A 474 -1.40 -52.45 -25.69
N GLY A 475 -1.50 -53.69 -26.18
CA GLY A 475 -1.44 -54.91 -25.38
C GLY A 475 0.00 -55.26 -25.00
N VAL A 476 0.19 -55.76 -23.78
CA VAL A 476 1.48 -56.29 -23.33
C VAL A 476 1.69 -57.66 -23.97
N ILE A 477 2.81 -57.86 -24.65
CA ILE A 477 3.32 -59.18 -25.00
C ILE A 477 4.18 -59.65 -23.84
N CYS A 478 3.63 -60.49 -22.96
CA CYS A 478 4.44 -61.24 -21.99
C CYS A 478 4.99 -62.49 -22.69
N ASP A 479 6.25 -62.43 -23.10
CA ASP A 479 6.99 -63.58 -23.64
C ASP A 479 7.76 -64.27 -22.50
N GLU A 480 7.00 -64.86 -21.56
CA GLU A 480 7.55 -65.68 -20.48
C GLU A 480 7.58 -67.14 -20.93
N SER A 481 8.77 -67.69 -21.17
CA SER A 481 8.98 -69.07 -21.63
C SER A 481 8.44 -70.15 -20.69
N ASP A 482 8.19 -69.78 -19.44
CA ASP A 482 7.93 -70.66 -18.31
C ASP A 482 6.45 -70.61 -17.86
N ALA A 483 5.58 -69.90 -18.62
CA ALA A 483 4.18 -69.67 -18.26
C ALA A 483 3.27 -70.87 -18.55
N GLU A 484 2.64 -71.44 -17.53
CA GLU A 484 1.63 -72.50 -17.69
C GLU A 484 0.25 -71.96 -18.11
N LEU A 485 -0.29 -72.52 -19.19
CA LEU A 485 -1.65 -72.22 -19.68
C LEU A 485 -2.72 -72.94 -18.86
N VAL A 486 -3.38 -72.22 -17.94
CA VAL A 486 -4.50 -72.75 -17.15
C VAL A 486 -5.84 -72.26 -17.73
N GLY A 487 -6.78 -73.17 -17.98
CA GLY A 487 -8.15 -72.88 -18.45
C GLY A 487 -8.41 -73.09 -19.96
N ASP A 488 -9.61 -72.77 -20.41
CA ASP A 488 -10.03 -72.91 -21.82
C ASP A 488 -9.54 -71.71 -22.67
N TRP A 489 -8.39 -71.88 -23.32
CA TRP A 489 -7.84 -70.88 -24.23
C TRP A 489 -8.41 -71.02 -25.65
N LYS A 490 -8.74 -69.88 -26.29
CA LYS A 490 -9.05 -69.82 -27.72
C LYS A 490 -7.81 -69.43 -28.52
N GLN A 491 -7.46 -70.26 -29.49
CA GLN A 491 -6.47 -69.93 -30.53
C GLN A 491 -7.00 -68.78 -31.40
N SER A 492 -6.12 -67.87 -31.80
CA SER A 492 -6.42 -66.60 -32.48
C SER A 492 -6.53 -66.71 -34.00
#